data_AF-A0A024JW20-F1
#
_entry.id   AF-A0A024JW20-F1
#
_cell.length_a   1.000
_cell.length_b   1.000
_cell.length_c   1.000
_cell.angle_alpha   90.00
_cell.angle_beta   90.00
_cell.angle_gamma   90.00
#
_symmetry.space_group_name_H-M   'P 1'
#
loop_
_entity.id
_entity.type
_entity.pdbx_description
1 polymer ?
#
loop_
_entity_poly.entity_id
_entity_poly.type
_entity_poly.pdbx_seq_one_letter_code
_entity_poly.pdbx_strand_id
1 'polypeptide(L)' 'MTVLKSNGIPYETVDIEHDSAAAEFVGSVNGGNRTVPTVKFADGSTLTNPSAAEVKAKLAEVAG' A
#
# COMPACT_ATOMS: atom_id res chain seq x y z
N MET A 1 11.76 5.21 10.80
CA MET A 1 11.34 6.08 9.68
C MET A 1 10.93 5.19 8.53
N THR A 2 9.66 5.24 8.11
CA THR A 2 9.14 4.40 7.02
C THR A 2 9.84 4.74 5.71
N VAL A 3 10.19 3.73 4.92
CA VAL A 3 11.02 3.88 3.71
C VAL A 3 10.37 4.81 2.66
N LEU A 4 9.04 4.94 2.69
CA LEU A 4 8.27 5.88 1.87
C LEU A 4 8.54 7.36 2.24
N LYS A 5 8.59 7.67 3.54
CA LYS A 5 8.88 9.02 4.05
C LYS A 5 10.28 9.47 3.62
N SER A 6 11.24 8.54 3.62
CA SER A 6 12.62 8.84 3.20
C SER A 6 12.76 9.14 1.70
N ASN A 7 11.78 8.72 0.89
CA ASN A 7 11.75 8.98 -0.55
C ASN A 7 10.91 10.22 -0.91
N GLY A 8 10.37 10.95 0.07
CA GLY A 8 9.49 12.10 -0.16
C GLY A 8 8.16 11.73 -0.82
N ILE A 9 7.77 10.45 -0.75
CA ILE A 9 6.53 9.98 -1.35
C ILE A 9 5.39 10.32 -0.38
N PRO A 10 4.38 11.11 -0.80
CA PRO A 10 3.18 11.29 -0.02
C PRO A 10 2.39 9.97 0.01
N TYR A 11 2.04 9.51 1.20
CA TYR A 11 1.19 8.34 1.40
C TYR A 11 0.21 8.64 2.53
N GLU A 12 -0.97 8.05 2.42
CA GLU A 12 -1.95 8.04 3.49
C GLU A 12 -1.77 6.75 4.31
N THR A 13 -1.59 6.89 5.62
CA THR A 13 -1.57 5.75 6.54
C THR A 13 -3.00 5.41 6.92
N VAL A 14 -3.48 4.28 6.42
CA VAL A 14 -4.76 3.71 6.83
C VAL A 14 -4.50 2.59 7.83
N ASP A 15 -5.07 2.72 9.02
CA ASP A 15 -4.93 1.74 10.08
C ASP A 15 -6.07 0.73 10.01
N ILE A 16 -5.75 -0.50 9.59
CA ILE A 16 -6.74 -1.56 9.42
C ILE A 16 -7.26 -2.14 10.74
N GLU A 17 -6.61 -1.86 11.87
CA GLU A 17 -7.10 -2.32 13.18
C GLU A 17 -8.30 -1.48 13.64
N HIS A 18 -8.32 -0.20 13.26
CA HIS A 18 -9.43 0.71 13.54
C HIS A 18 -10.44 0.79 12.39
N ASP A 19 -10.05 0.44 11.16
CA ASP A 19 -10.91 0.52 9.99
C ASP A 19 -11.24 -0.88 9.44
N SER A 20 -12.45 -1.35 9.77
CA SER A 20 -12.92 -2.68 9.34
C SER A 20 -13.04 -2.78 7.81
N ALA A 21 -13.36 -1.69 7.12
CA ALA A 21 -13.44 -1.68 5.65
C ALA A 21 -12.05 -1.83 5.03
N ALA A 22 -11.04 -1.19 5.60
CA ALA A 22 -9.66 -1.38 5.19
C ALA A 22 -9.15 -2.80 5.49
N ALA A 23 -9.54 -3.40 6.62
CA ALA A 23 -9.20 -4.79 6.95
C ALA A 23 -9.83 -5.81 5.97
N GLU A 24 -11.08 -5.58 5.57
CA GLU A 24 -11.73 -6.37 4.52
C GLU A 24 -11.04 -6.17 3.18
N PHE A 25 -10.71 -4.93 2.81
CA PHE A 25 -9.99 -4.63 1.57
C PHE A 25 -8.63 -5.33 1.53
N VAL A 26 -7.81 -5.23 2.60
CA VAL A 26 -6.52 -5.93 2.68
C VAL A 26 -6.71 -7.43 2.57
N GLY A 27 -7.74 -8.00 3.20
CA GLY A 27 -8.10 -9.40 3.02
C GLY A 27 -8.44 -9.73 1.56
N SER A 28 -9.30 -8.96 0.91
CA SER A 28 -9.73 -9.21 -0.48
C SER A 28 -8.58 -9.13 -1.47
N VAL A 29 -7.69 -8.13 -1.35
CA VAL A 29 -6.58 -7.96 -2.30
C VAL A 29 -5.47 -8.98 -2.13
N ASN A 30 -5.41 -9.64 -0.97
CA ASN A 30 -4.44 -10.67 -0.63
C ASN A 30 -5.03 -12.09 -0.66
N GLY A 31 -6.19 -12.29 -1.27
CA GLY A 31 -6.82 -13.61 -1.38
C GLY A 31 -7.22 -14.22 -0.04
N GLY A 32 -7.61 -13.39 0.93
CA GLY A 32 -8.02 -13.76 2.28
C GLY A 32 -6.96 -13.45 3.36
N ASN A 33 -5.72 -13.15 2.97
CA ASN A 33 -4.65 -12.91 3.93
C ASN A 33 -4.56 -11.44 4.36
N ARG A 34 -4.58 -11.16 5.66
CA ARG A 34 -4.33 -9.80 6.17
C ARG A 34 -2.83 -9.52 6.29
N THR A 35 -2.10 -9.61 5.17
CA THR A 35 -0.66 -9.39 5.17
C THR A 35 -0.36 -7.89 5.16
N VAL A 36 0.37 -7.45 6.17
CA VAL A 36 0.87 -6.07 6.29
C VAL A 36 2.40 -6.06 6.19
N PRO A 37 3.00 -5.03 5.56
CA PRO A 37 2.39 -3.84 4.97
C PRO A 37 1.80 -4.10 3.57
N THR A 38 0.58 -3.63 3.31
CA THR A 38 -0.03 -3.59 1.96
C THR A 38 -0.13 -2.14 1.50
N VAL A 39 0.28 -1.85 0.26
CA VAL A 39 0.20 -0.52 -0.35
C VAL A 39 -0.81 -0.56 -1.49
N LYS A 40 -1.77 0.37 -1.48
CA LYS A 40 -2.71 0.58 -2.58
C LYS A 40 -2.32 1.82 -3.37
N PHE A 41 -2.32 1.70 -4.69
CA PHE A 41 -2.04 2.80 -5.62
C PHE A 41 -3.34 3.40 -6.15
N ALA A 42 -3.27 4.63 -6.68
CA ALA A 42 -4.44 5.35 -7.20
C ALA A 42 -5.11 4.64 -8.39
N ASP A 43 -4.34 3.88 -9.18
CA ASP A 43 -4.81 3.03 -10.27
C ASP A 43 -5.66 1.83 -9.80
N GLY A 44 -5.72 1.57 -8.49
CA GLY A 44 -6.42 0.41 -7.91
C GLY A 44 -5.52 -0.82 -7.76
N SER A 45 -4.34 -0.81 -8.38
CA SER A 45 -3.27 -1.78 -8.13
C SER A 45 -2.88 -1.83 -6.65
N THR A 46 -2.54 -3.02 -6.13
CA THR A 46 -2.07 -3.21 -4.76
C THR A 46 -0.77 -4.03 -4.73
N LEU A 47 0.12 -3.67 -3.82
CA LEU A 47 1.34 -4.43 -3.56
C LEU A 47 1.37 -4.89 -2.11
N THR A 48 1.69 -6.17 -1.93
CA THR A 48 1.77 -6.81 -0.63
C THR A 48 3.22 -7.00 -0.23
N ASN A 49 3.58 -6.42 0.91
CA ASN A 49 4.95 -6.37 1.42
C ASN A 49 5.98 -5.80 0.42
N PRO A 50 5.69 -4.66 -0.27
CA PRO A 50 6.60 -4.14 -1.27
C PRO A 50 7.84 -3.50 -0.65
N SER A 51 8.93 -3.53 -1.41
CA SER A 51 10.10 -2.70 -1.15
C SER A 51 9.85 -1.24 -1.60
N ALA A 52 10.57 -0.27 -1.04
CA ALA A 52 10.36 1.13 -1.43
C ALA A 52 10.75 1.43 -2.87
N ALA A 53 11.69 0.67 -3.44
CA ALA A 53 12.02 0.77 -4.85
C ALA A 53 10.82 0.38 -5.73
N GLU A 54 10.13 -0.71 -5.38
CA GLU A 54 8.91 -1.13 -6.07
C GLU A 54 7.78 -0.12 -5.91
N VAL A 55 7.57 0.41 -4.71
CA VAL A 55 6.54 1.45 -4.52
C VAL A 55 6.87 2.68 -5.35
N LYS A 56 8.13 3.10 -5.41
CA LYS A 56 8.53 4.27 -6.20
C LYS A 56 8.39 4.03 -7.71
N ALA A 57 8.81 2.86 -8.19
CA ALA A 57 8.66 2.48 -9.59
C ALA A 57 7.17 2.44 -9.97
N LYS A 58 6.34 1.79 -9.15
CA LYS A 58 4.90 1.69 -9.42
C LYS A 58 4.20 3.04 -9.32
N LEU A 59 4.57 3.88 -8.35
CA LEU A 59 4.04 5.24 -8.25
C LEU A 59 4.40 6.08 -9.49
N ALA A 60 5.60 5.90 -10.05
CA ALA A 60 6.00 6.58 -11.29
C ALA A 60 5.21 6.07 -12.51
N GLU A 61 4.86 4.77 -12.56
CA GLU A 61 3.97 4.23 -13.60
C GLU A 61 2.53 4.76 -13.46
N VAL A 62 2.03 4.92 -12.24
CA VAL A 62 0.64 5.30 -11.94
C VAL A 62 0.42 6.82 -12.02
N ALA A 63 1.47 7.62 -11.84
CA ALA A 63 1.43 9.08 -11.96
C ALA A 63 1.72 9.59 -13.38
N GLY A 64 2.11 8.71 -14.30
CA GLY A 64 2.33 9.01 -15.72
C GLY A 64 1.06 8.85 -16.55
#